data_AF-A0A348V1P1-F1
#
_entry.id   AF-A0A348V1P1-F1
#
_cell.length_a   1.000
_cell.length_b   1.000
_cell.length_c   1.000
_cell.angle_alpha   90.00
_cell.angle_beta   90.00
_cell.angle_gamma   90.00
#
_symmetry.space_group_name_H-M   'P 1'
#
loop_
_entity.id
_entity.type
_entity.pdbx_description
1 polymer ?
#
loop_
_entity_poly.entity_id
_entity_poly.type
_entity_poly.pdbx_seq_one_letter_code
_entity_poly.pdbx_strand_id
1 'polypeptide(L)' 'PFIRTSPDHGTAFDLAGKNLARPDSFGEALRLAWKLAAKVTGP' A
#
# COMPACT_ATOMS: atom_id res chain seq x y z
N PRO A 1 -16.43 -8.43 -6.93
CA PRO A 1 -15.82 -7.81 -5.72
C PRO A 1 -14.33 -8.19 -5.67
N PHE A 2 -13.43 -7.32 -5.21
CA PHE A 2 -11.97 -7.57 -5.18
C PHE A 2 -11.29 -6.93 -3.97
N ILE A 3 -10.10 -7.41 -3.61
CA ILE A 3 -9.28 -6.87 -2.52
C ILE A 3 -8.67 -5.54 -2.96
N ARG A 4 -8.81 -4.50 -2.14
CA ARG A 4 -8.13 -3.22 -2.31
C ARG A 4 -7.54 -2.76 -0.98
N THR A 5 -6.25 -2.46 -0.98
CA THR A 5 -5.55 -1.79 0.12
C THR A 5 -5.11 -0.39 -0.31
N SER A 6 -4.62 0.42 0.63
CA SER A 6 -4.21 1.81 0.39
C SER A 6 -3.13 2.20 1.40
N PRO A 7 -2.20 3.11 1.05
CA PRO A 7 -1.41 3.80 2.06
C PRO A 7 -2.33 4.60 3.01
N ASP A 8 -1.81 4.88 4.21
CA ASP A 8 -2.47 5.59 5.32
C ASP A 8 -2.28 7.13 5.31
N HIS A 9 -1.69 7.67 4.24
CA HIS A 9 -1.40 9.09 4.09
C HIS A 9 -2.02 9.67 2.82
N GLY A 10 -2.09 11.00 2.76
CA GLY A 10 -2.55 11.76 1.60
C GLY A 10 -1.46 11.98 0.52
N THR A 11 -1.68 12.96 -0.35
CA THR A 11 -0.84 13.22 -1.53
C THR A 11 0.53 13.83 -1.20
N ALA A 12 0.67 14.50 -0.05
CA ALA A 12 1.90 15.15 0.39
C ALA A 12 2.60 15.97 -0.72
N PHE A 13 1.86 16.87 -1.38
CA PHE A 13 2.37 17.65 -2.53
C PHE A 13 3.64 18.43 -2.19
N ASP A 14 3.81 18.87 -0.94
CA ASP A 14 5.02 19.55 -0.48
C ASP A 14 6.28 18.68 -0.54
N LEU A 15 6.16 17.36 -0.66
CA LEU A 15 7.28 16.40 -0.77
C LEU A 15 7.51 15.91 -2.20
N ALA A 16 6.62 16.22 -3.14
CA ALA A 16 6.70 15.74 -4.52
C ALA A 16 8.00 16.21 -5.19
N GLY A 17 8.74 15.29 -5.82
CA GLY A 17 10.00 15.58 -6.49
C GLY A 17 11.21 15.83 -5.58
N LYS A 18 11.06 15.80 -4.25
CA LYS A 18 12.15 16.09 -3.30
C LYS A 18 12.91 14.85 -2.81
N ASN A 19 12.47 13.65 -3.18
CA ASN A 19 13.01 12.37 -2.70
C ASN A 19 13.00 12.24 -1.16
N LEU A 20 11.98 12.81 -0.51
CA LEU A 20 11.80 12.80 0.96
C LEU A 20 10.60 11.96 1.42
N ALA A 21 9.84 11.38 0.50
CA ALA A 21 8.67 10.56 0.85
C ALA A 21 9.11 9.27 1.55
N ARG A 22 8.40 8.89 2.61
CA ARG A 22 8.60 7.61 3.29
C ARG A 22 7.75 6.53 2.64
N PRO A 23 8.34 5.44 2.10
CA PRO A 23 7.58 4.42 1.37
C PRO A 23 6.91 3.36 2.26
N ASP A 24 7.14 3.39 3.57
CA ASP A 24 6.76 2.33 4.52
C ASP A 24 5.28 1.92 4.41
N SER A 25 4.39 2.91 4.48
CA SER A 25 2.93 2.72 4.44
C SER A 25 2.44 2.08 3.13
N PHE A 26 2.98 2.54 2.00
CA PHE A 26 2.66 1.96 0.70
C PHE A 26 3.18 0.52 0.60
N GLY A 27 4.39 0.26 1.10
CA GLY A 27 4.95 -1.09 1.18
C GLY A 27 4.08 -2.04 2.01
N GLU A 28 3.59 -1.59 3.17
CA GLU A 28 2.68 -2.40 4.00
C GLU A 28 1.32 -2.64 3.32
N ALA A 29 0.78 -1.65 2.61
CA ALA A 29 -0.45 -1.83 1.83
C ALA A 29 -0.31 -2.95 0.79
N LEU A 30 0.84 -3.02 0.09
CA LEU A 30 1.12 -4.10 -0.86
C LEU A 30 1.30 -5.46 -0.18
N ARG A 31 2.05 -5.52 0.92
CA ARG A 31 2.25 -6.76 1.70
C ARG A 31 0.93 -7.29 2.23
N LEU A 32 0.04 -6.42 2.70
CA LEU A 32 -1.29 -6.80 3.15
C LEU A 32 -2.15 -7.34 2.00
N ALA A 33 -2.16 -6.66 0.85
CA ALA A 33 -2.88 -7.15 -0.32
C ALA A 33 -2.42 -8.56 -0.72
N TRP A 34 -1.09 -8.80 -0.74
CA TRP A 34 -0.53 -10.12 -1.01
C TRP A 34 -0.98 -11.19 0.01
N LYS A 35 -0.88 -10.88 1.31
CA LYS A 35 -1.31 -11.80 2.38
C LYS A 35 -2.80 -12.14 2.28
N LEU A 36 -3.65 -11.16 1.99
CA LEU A 36 -5.08 -11.37 1.82
C LEU A 36 -5.40 -12.16 0.55
N ALA A 37 -4.72 -11.86 -0.56
CA ALA A 37 -4.87 -12.61 -1.81
C ALA A 37 -4.50 -14.09 -1.62
N ALA A 38 -3.35 -14.37 -0.98
CA ALA A 38 -2.92 -15.74 -0.68
C ALA A 38 -3.90 -16.50 0.22
N LYS A 39 -4.61 -15.81 1.14
CA LYS A 39 -5.68 -16.40 1.96
C LYS A 39 -6.97 -16.64 1.18
N VAL A 40 -7.27 -15.81 0.18
CA VAL A 40 -8.41 -16.02 -0.73
C VAL A 40 -8.16 -17.20 -1.68
N THR A 41 -6.90 -17.51 -1.98
CA THR A 41 -6.50 -18.60 -2.89
C THR A 41 -6.09 -19.90 -2.18
N GLY A 42 -6.52 -20.14 -0.94
CA GLY A 42 -6.48 -21.50 -0.36
C GLY A 42 -7.46 -22.43 -1.06
N PRO A 43 -7.41 -23.78 -0.86
CA PRO A 43 -8.41 -24.68 -1.42
C PRO A 43 -9.84 -24.24 -1.08
#